data_AF-A0A0F9IGB0-F1
#
_entry.id   AF-A0A0F9IGB0-F1
#
_cell.length_a   1.000
_cell.length_b   1.000
_cell.length_c   1.000
_cell.angle_alpha   90.00
_cell.angle_beta   90.00
_cell.angle_gamma   90.00
#
_symmetry.space_group_name_H-M   'P 1'
#
loop_
_entity.id
_entity.type
_entity.pdbx_description
1 polymer ?
#
loop_
_entity_poly.entity_id
_entity_poly.type
_entity_poly.pdbx_seq_one_letter_code
_entity_poly.pdbx_strand_id
1 'polypeptide(L)'
;MKFHIKIYNIEIVDCSSCYNLIFPNPQSREILLEMILRIYESGVISRIGEFTFLFDRIELQSPKVVGESRYKSKDDSSKYKFQSGEKAETNKLSGLYVEQKEDTLKRIKKTSSLRHVQTFYIEPGLNGIKQAIQYIRLLYNNQRDLLPDYLKDVEPHHFRFSGGVIWKMNEEWKIRNGLCDNIDGDDTIGVSSIESDMFFGFGNFGGDSSDIFTSPRYLDHLNAITGVIDEIAPGKFIAGPEELAELLEFEVLKKIGRKLVAGDEEKYKENLERFETYTFARGLDKQSEKFFKNKYQVLKEKAERGEKLTWMENLELTQNEKIVKALENERDS
;
A
#
# COMPACT_ATOMS: atom_id res chain seq x y z
N MET A 1 8.61 -7.85 -3.97
CA MET A 1 7.59 -7.95 -2.90
C MET A 1 6.95 -6.59 -2.77
N LYS A 2 5.63 -6.49 -3.02
CA LYS A 2 4.85 -5.28 -2.76
C LYS A 2 4.22 -5.45 -1.39
N PHE A 3 4.51 -4.53 -0.49
CA PHE A 3 3.88 -4.52 0.82
C PHE A 3 2.64 -3.69 0.74
N HIS A 4 1.50 -4.28 1.12
CA HIS A 4 0.27 -3.56 1.35
C HIS A 4 0.22 -3.25 2.85
N ILE A 5 0.16 -1.97 3.19
CA ILE A 5 -0.19 -1.54 4.54
C ILE A 5 -1.68 -1.28 4.58
N LYS A 6 -2.36 -1.65 5.65
CA LYS A 6 -3.72 -1.16 5.96
C LYS A 6 -3.67 -0.25 7.18
N ILE A 7 -4.61 0.68 7.24
CA ILE A 7 -4.87 1.46 8.46
C ILE A 7 -5.81 0.64 9.35
N TYR A 8 -5.32 0.18 10.50
CA TYR A 8 -6.11 -0.63 11.44
C TYR A 8 -6.74 0.26 12.51
N ASN A 9 -8.06 0.20 12.69
CA ASN A 9 -8.71 0.79 13.85
C ASN A 9 -8.43 -0.08 15.08
N ILE A 10 -7.73 0.45 16.09
CA ILE A 10 -7.38 -0.31 17.29
C ILE A 10 -8.58 -0.60 18.21
N GLU A 11 -9.69 0.12 18.04
CA GLU A 11 -10.91 -0.01 18.87
C GLU A 11 -11.90 -1.03 18.28
N ILE A 12 -11.72 -1.45 17.02
CA ILE A 12 -12.55 -2.44 16.34
C ILE A 12 -11.65 -3.60 15.96
N VAL A 13 -11.67 -4.65 16.79
CA VAL A 13 -11.09 -5.95 16.44
C VAL A 13 -12.00 -6.55 15.37
N ASP A 14 -11.42 -6.79 14.20
CA ASP A 14 -12.01 -7.43 13.03
C ASP A 14 -12.97 -6.59 12.15
N CYS A 15 -12.49 -6.26 10.94
CA CYS A 15 -13.34 -5.94 9.78
C CYS A 15 -12.87 -6.74 8.56
N SER A 16 -12.27 -7.91 8.75
CA SER A 16 -12.23 -8.89 7.67
C SER A 16 -13.70 -9.25 7.39
N SER A 17 -14.19 -8.90 6.20
CA SER A 17 -15.58 -9.10 5.76
C SER A 17 -16.65 -8.22 6.44
N CYS A 18 -16.88 -7.02 5.93
CA CYS A 18 -18.21 -6.41 5.99
C CYS A 18 -18.51 -5.69 4.67
N TYR A 19 -18.94 -6.47 3.68
CA TYR A 19 -19.75 -6.06 2.53
C TYR A 19 -21.11 -5.51 3.00
N ASN A 20 -21.12 -4.52 3.90
CA ASN A 20 -22.29 -3.69 4.16
C ASN A 20 -21.97 -2.30 3.63
N LEU A 21 -22.57 -2.00 2.48
CA LEU A 21 -22.70 -0.68 1.86
C LEU A 21 -23.30 0.31 2.86
N ILE A 22 -22.50 0.73 3.83
CA ILE A 22 -22.78 1.85 4.71
C ILE A 22 -21.74 2.85 4.30
N PHE A 23 -22.16 3.83 3.52
CA PHE A 23 -21.42 5.06 3.25
C PHE A 23 -20.56 5.39 4.49
N PRO A 24 -19.22 5.53 4.39
CA PRO A 24 -18.47 6.02 5.53
C PRO A 24 -19.17 7.29 5.97
N ASN A 25 -19.46 7.37 7.27
CA ASN A 25 -20.06 8.57 7.81
C ASN A 25 -19.21 9.78 7.37
N PRO A 26 -19.79 10.99 7.26
CA PRO A 26 -19.05 12.17 6.81
C PRO A 26 -17.74 12.40 7.58
N GLN A 27 -17.69 12.00 8.85
CA GLN A 27 -16.49 12.04 9.69
C GLN A 27 -15.37 11.13 9.17
N SER A 28 -15.65 9.89 8.81
CA SER A 28 -14.67 8.94 8.25
C SER A 28 -14.15 9.40 6.89
N ARG A 29 -14.99 10.02 6.05
CA ARG A 29 -14.56 10.59 4.77
C ARG A 29 -13.58 11.74 4.98
N GLU A 30 -13.90 12.65 5.89
CA GLU A 30 -13.03 13.79 6.19
C GLU A 30 -11.71 13.33 6.81
N ILE A 31 -11.73 12.33 7.70
CA ILE A 31 -10.52 11.71 8.24
C ILE A 31 -9.65 11.13 7.12
N LEU A 32 -10.24 10.40 6.16
CA LEU A 32 -9.49 9.83 5.03
C LEU A 32 -8.88 10.92 4.14
N LEU A 33 -9.63 11.98 3.84
CA LEU A 33 -9.11 13.12 3.06
C LEU A 33 -7.97 13.83 3.78
N GLU A 34 -8.09 14.03 5.10
CA GLU A 34 -7.04 14.63 5.91
C GLU A 34 -5.82 13.71 5.99
N MET A 35 -6.00 12.39 6.10
CA MET A 35 -4.90 11.41 6.09
C MET A 35 -4.14 11.44 4.76
N ILE A 36 -4.84 11.44 3.62
CA ILE A 36 -4.22 11.62 2.30
C ILE A 36 -3.37 12.89 2.33
N LEU A 37 -3.99 14.03 2.65
CA LEU A 37 -3.33 15.32 2.58
C LEU A 37 -2.08 15.38 3.47
N ARG A 38 -2.20 15.02 4.75
CA ARG A 38 -1.09 15.10 5.71
C ARG A 38 0.05 14.16 5.36
N ILE A 39 -0.25 12.97 4.86
CA ILE A 39 0.80 12.05 4.40
C ILE A 39 1.55 12.66 3.22
N TYR A 40 0.84 13.23 2.23
CA TYR A 40 1.44 13.96 1.11
C TYR A 40 2.19 15.23 1.52
N GLU A 41 1.82 15.90 2.60
CA GLU A 41 2.55 17.06 3.14
C GLU A 41 3.78 16.65 3.97
N SER A 42 3.72 15.50 4.65
CA SER A 42 4.73 15.07 5.61
C SER A 42 6.10 14.72 5.00
N GLY A 43 7.11 14.52 5.85
CA GLY A 43 8.45 14.09 5.41
C GLY A 43 8.52 12.65 4.88
N VAL A 44 7.45 11.85 4.96
CA VAL A 44 7.48 10.43 4.54
C VAL A 44 7.45 10.26 3.02
N ILE A 45 6.90 11.23 2.29
CA ILE A 45 6.90 11.25 0.82
C ILE A 45 7.95 12.25 0.34
N SER A 46 8.89 11.75 -0.46
CA SER A 46 9.88 12.59 -1.13
C SER A 46 9.29 13.26 -2.37
N ARG A 47 8.64 12.50 -3.26
CA ARG A 47 8.11 12.98 -4.53
C ARG A 47 6.73 12.40 -4.86
N ILE A 48 5.96 13.15 -5.64
CA ILE A 48 4.61 12.78 -6.08
C ILE A 48 4.65 12.50 -7.59
N GLY A 49 4.12 11.35 -8.01
CA GLY A 49 3.97 10.99 -9.41
C GLY A 49 2.59 11.30 -9.98
N GLU A 50 2.15 10.46 -10.92
CA GLU A 50 0.78 10.51 -11.43
C GLU A 50 -0.19 10.04 -10.35
N PHE A 51 -1.33 10.72 -10.26
CA PHE A 51 -2.43 10.32 -9.39
C PHE A 51 -3.78 10.59 -10.05
N THR A 52 -4.78 9.88 -9.53
CA THR A 52 -6.18 10.03 -9.93
C THR A 52 -7.10 10.09 -8.71
N PHE A 53 -8.14 10.90 -8.84
CA PHE A 53 -9.32 10.85 -7.98
C PHE A 53 -10.53 10.47 -8.83
N LEU A 54 -11.24 9.43 -8.45
CA LEU A 54 -12.45 8.96 -9.13
C LEU A 54 -13.66 9.20 -8.23
N PHE A 55 -14.65 9.93 -8.75
CA PHE A 55 -15.97 10.14 -8.14
C PHE A 55 -17.04 9.66 -9.10
N ASP A 56 -17.58 8.47 -8.85
CA ASP A 56 -18.58 7.83 -9.70
C ASP A 56 -18.17 7.78 -11.19
N ARG A 57 -18.71 8.67 -12.03
CA ARG A 57 -18.41 8.75 -13.47
C ARG A 57 -17.42 9.83 -13.86
N ILE A 58 -16.80 10.50 -12.89
CA ILE A 58 -15.83 11.57 -13.11
C ILE A 58 -14.48 11.19 -12.52
N GLU A 59 -13.42 11.39 -13.29
CA GLU A 59 -12.04 11.19 -12.85
C GLU A 59 -11.28 12.51 -12.96
N LEU A 60 -10.59 12.92 -11.90
CA LEU A 60 -9.59 13.97 -11.95
C LEU A 60 -8.23 13.27 -12.08
N GLN A 61 -7.50 13.56 -13.17
CA GLN A 61 -6.24 12.90 -13.48
C GLN A 61 -5.12 13.94 -13.62
N SER A 62 -4.01 13.70 -12.93
CA SER A 62 -2.82 14.54 -13.04
C SER A 62 -2.01 14.23 -14.31
N PRO A 63 -1.06 15.10 -14.69
CA PRO A 63 -0.05 14.76 -15.68
C PRO A 63 0.73 13.50 -15.32
N LYS A 64 1.28 12.85 -16.34
CA LYS A 64 2.31 11.83 -16.15
C LYS A 64 3.59 12.46 -15.62
N VAL A 65 4.28 11.72 -14.76
CA VAL A 65 5.55 12.14 -14.18
C VAL A 65 6.56 11.02 -14.41
N VAL A 66 7.76 11.37 -14.84
CA VAL A 66 8.83 10.41 -15.11
C VAL A 66 10.16 10.87 -14.50
N GLY A 67 10.96 9.91 -14.08
CA GLY A 67 12.36 10.11 -13.71
C GLY A 67 13.25 10.45 -14.91
N GLU A 68 14.45 10.94 -14.60
CA GLU A 68 15.44 11.37 -15.60
C GLU A 68 15.88 10.25 -16.55
N SER A 69 16.07 9.04 -16.05
CA SER A 69 16.49 7.84 -16.80
C SER A 69 15.43 7.40 -17.82
N ARG A 70 14.15 7.32 -17.44
CA ARG A 70 13.04 7.02 -18.39
C ARG A 70 12.80 8.13 -19.39
N TYR A 71 13.04 9.39 -19.01
CA TYR A 71 12.97 10.49 -19.96
C TYR A 71 14.06 10.34 -21.05
N LYS A 72 15.31 10.08 -20.64
CA LYS A 72 16.45 9.86 -21.56
C LYS A 72 16.25 8.66 -22.48
N SER A 73 15.57 7.59 -22.04
CA SER A 73 15.34 6.39 -22.86
C SER A 73 14.22 6.52 -23.89
N LYS A 74 13.30 7.48 -23.74
CA LYS A 74 12.19 7.71 -24.67
C LYS A 74 12.41 8.88 -25.62
N ASP A 75 13.45 9.68 -25.41
CA ASP A 75 13.85 10.86 -26.17
C ASP A 75 12.66 11.71 -26.66
N ASP A 76 11.79 12.11 -25.72
CA ASP A 76 10.54 12.81 -25.99
C ASP A 76 10.55 14.21 -25.37
N SER A 77 11.57 14.98 -25.73
CA SER A 77 11.86 16.28 -25.11
C SER A 77 10.78 17.33 -25.29
N SER A 78 9.91 17.13 -26.28
CA SER A 78 8.78 18.01 -26.54
C SER A 78 7.58 17.76 -25.64
N LYS A 79 7.46 16.61 -24.95
CA LYS A 79 6.26 16.27 -24.16
C LYS A 79 6.41 16.47 -22.66
N TYR A 80 7.62 16.61 -22.16
CA TYR A 80 7.87 16.73 -20.72
C TYR A 80 8.73 17.93 -20.38
N LYS A 81 8.47 18.51 -19.21
CA LYS A 81 9.23 19.63 -18.67
C LYS A 81 9.86 19.25 -17.32
N PHE A 82 11.18 19.40 -17.24
CA PHE A 82 11.92 19.21 -15.99
C PHE A 82 11.49 20.24 -14.94
N GLN A 83 11.21 19.76 -13.73
CA GLN A 83 10.82 20.57 -12.59
C GLN A 83 12.00 20.72 -11.62
N SER A 84 12.31 21.96 -11.26
CA SER A 84 13.40 22.29 -10.33
C SER A 84 13.12 23.60 -9.60
N GLY A 85 13.89 23.87 -8.55
CA GLY A 85 13.78 25.06 -7.71
C GLY A 85 12.70 24.95 -6.62
N GLU A 86 12.63 25.99 -5.80
CA GLU A 86 11.84 26.02 -4.56
C GLU A 86 10.36 25.67 -4.78
N LYS A 87 9.72 26.22 -5.82
CA LYS A 87 8.31 25.90 -6.13
C LYS A 87 8.09 24.42 -6.42
N ALA A 88 9.03 23.78 -7.12
CA ALA A 88 8.96 22.36 -7.41
C ALA A 88 9.23 21.52 -6.16
N GLU A 89 10.07 21.99 -5.23
CA GLU A 89 10.31 21.34 -3.94
C GLU A 89 9.07 21.40 -3.05
N THR A 90 8.47 22.58 -2.90
CA THR A 90 7.22 22.76 -2.12
C THR A 90 6.07 21.93 -2.70
N ASN A 91 6.04 21.73 -4.01
CA ASN A 91 5.03 20.92 -4.69
C ASN A 91 5.41 19.43 -4.81
N LYS A 92 6.57 19.02 -4.27
CA LYS A 92 7.13 17.66 -4.32
C LYS A 92 7.32 17.06 -5.72
N LEU A 93 7.71 17.91 -6.67
CA LEU A 93 8.02 17.56 -8.06
C LEU A 93 9.51 17.77 -8.43
N SER A 94 10.32 18.36 -7.55
CA SER A 94 11.71 18.71 -7.85
C SER A 94 12.53 17.50 -8.33
N GLY A 95 13.25 17.61 -9.45
CA GLY A 95 14.01 16.51 -10.01
C GLY A 95 13.19 15.53 -10.86
N LEU A 96 11.92 15.84 -11.16
CA LEU A 96 11.06 15.04 -12.03
C LEU A 96 10.76 15.77 -13.35
N TYR A 97 10.48 14.98 -14.38
CA TYR A 97 9.96 15.46 -15.66
C TYR A 97 8.43 15.28 -15.68
N VAL A 98 7.70 16.38 -15.89
CA VAL A 98 6.24 16.40 -15.86
C VAL A 98 5.70 16.60 -17.27
N GLU A 99 4.74 15.77 -17.67
CA GLU A 99 4.05 15.85 -18.97
C GLU A 99 3.41 17.23 -19.15
N GLN A 100 3.56 17.82 -20.34
CA GLN A 100 2.95 19.11 -20.67
C GLN A 100 1.43 18.98 -20.69
N LYS A 101 0.74 20.03 -20.25
CA LYS A 101 -0.73 20.05 -20.07
C LYS A 101 -1.45 19.67 -21.36
N GLU A 102 -0.98 20.15 -22.51
CA GLU A 102 -1.58 19.90 -23.82
C GLU A 102 -1.56 18.41 -24.15
N ASP A 103 -0.47 17.71 -23.83
CA ASP A 103 -0.33 16.28 -24.09
C ASP A 103 -1.10 15.44 -23.06
N THR A 104 -1.14 15.87 -21.80
CA THR A 104 -2.04 15.29 -20.79
C THR A 104 -3.50 15.38 -21.24
N LEU A 105 -3.94 16.54 -21.74
CA LEU A 105 -5.32 16.74 -22.21
C LEU A 105 -5.64 15.86 -23.44
N LYS A 106 -4.72 15.71 -24.38
CA LYS A 106 -4.88 14.78 -25.53
C LYS A 106 -5.05 13.34 -25.04
N ARG A 107 -4.23 12.92 -24.07
CA ARG A 107 -4.30 11.58 -23.47
C ARG A 107 -5.60 11.36 -22.72
N ILE A 108 -6.00 12.28 -21.86
CA ILE A 108 -7.26 12.25 -21.11
C ILE A 108 -8.45 12.06 -22.07
N LYS A 109 -8.54 12.87 -23.13
CA LYS A 109 -9.61 12.75 -24.14
C LYS A 109 -9.71 11.35 -24.75
N LYS A 110 -8.57 10.72 -25.05
CA LYS A 110 -8.50 9.35 -25.60
C LYS A 110 -8.91 8.29 -24.57
N THR A 111 -8.56 8.48 -23.30
CA THR A 111 -8.91 7.53 -22.23
C THR A 111 -10.39 7.61 -21.85
N SER A 112 -10.94 8.81 -21.73
CA SER A 112 -12.36 9.04 -21.36
C SER A 112 -13.31 8.35 -22.35
N SER A 113 -13.00 8.40 -23.65
CA SER A 113 -13.83 7.75 -24.67
C SER A 113 -13.86 6.22 -24.58
N LEU A 114 -12.86 5.62 -23.93
CA LEU A 114 -12.74 4.17 -23.79
C LEU A 114 -13.35 3.63 -22.49
N ARG A 115 -13.43 4.44 -21.44
CA ARG A 115 -13.77 3.99 -20.08
C ARG A 115 -15.18 4.35 -19.61
N HIS A 116 -15.96 5.07 -20.42
CA HIS A 116 -17.26 5.63 -20.01
C HIS A 116 -17.19 6.49 -18.73
N VAL A 117 -16.02 7.06 -18.46
CA VAL A 117 -15.73 7.97 -17.36
C VAL A 117 -15.28 9.30 -17.95
N GLN A 118 -15.84 10.40 -17.47
CA GLN A 118 -15.42 11.73 -17.86
C GLN A 118 -14.16 12.11 -17.06
N THR A 119 -13.00 11.99 -17.69
CA THR A 119 -11.74 12.38 -17.07
C THR A 119 -11.44 13.86 -17.34
N PHE A 120 -11.03 14.59 -16.31
CA PHE A 120 -10.62 16.00 -16.33
C PHE A 120 -9.20 16.16 -15.80
N TYR A 121 -8.52 17.17 -16.31
CA TYR A 121 -7.18 17.52 -15.88
C TYR A 121 -7.19 18.13 -14.49
N ILE A 122 -6.22 17.75 -13.66
CA ILE A 122 -5.85 18.46 -12.44
C ILE A 122 -4.34 18.76 -12.42
N GLU A 123 -3.92 19.75 -11.65
CA GLU A 123 -2.50 20.10 -11.53
C GLU A 123 -1.66 18.92 -11.00
N PRO A 124 -0.36 18.86 -11.31
CA PRO A 124 0.55 17.87 -10.75
C PRO A 124 0.95 18.20 -9.29
N GLY A 125 1.45 17.20 -8.59
CA GLY A 125 2.03 17.36 -7.25
C GLY A 125 1.01 17.66 -6.15
N LEU A 126 1.50 18.20 -5.04
CA LEU A 126 0.72 18.50 -3.85
C LEU A 126 -0.42 19.50 -4.10
N ASN A 127 -0.23 20.47 -4.99
CA ASN A 127 -1.23 21.45 -5.35
C ASN A 127 -2.46 20.81 -5.98
N GLY A 128 -2.27 19.85 -6.89
CA GLY A 128 -3.38 19.12 -7.47
C GLY A 128 -4.11 18.24 -6.44
N ILE A 129 -3.38 17.61 -5.52
CA ILE A 129 -4.00 16.85 -4.42
C ILE A 129 -4.86 17.77 -3.55
N LYS A 130 -4.33 18.94 -3.14
CA LYS A 130 -5.08 19.95 -2.38
C LYS A 130 -6.32 20.42 -3.11
N GLN A 131 -6.20 20.68 -4.42
CA GLN A 131 -7.31 21.10 -5.26
C GLN A 131 -8.39 20.02 -5.36
N ALA A 132 -8.01 18.75 -5.58
CA ALA A 132 -8.95 17.63 -5.63
C ALA A 132 -9.69 17.49 -4.30
N ILE A 133 -8.96 17.44 -3.18
CA ILE A 133 -9.55 17.33 -1.85
C ILE A 133 -10.51 18.50 -1.57
N GLN A 134 -10.16 19.71 -1.97
CA GLN A 134 -11.05 20.86 -1.84
C GLN A 134 -12.32 20.67 -2.65
N TYR A 135 -12.25 20.20 -3.90
CA TYR A 135 -13.45 19.90 -4.69
C TYR A 135 -14.32 18.83 -4.02
N ILE A 136 -13.72 17.80 -3.44
CA ILE A 136 -14.46 16.76 -2.69
C ILE A 136 -15.21 17.37 -1.51
N ARG A 137 -14.51 18.17 -0.70
CA ARG A 137 -15.10 18.86 0.46
C ARG A 137 -16.25 19.78 0.04
N LEU A 138 -16.06 20.57 -1.01
CA LEU A 138 -17.10 21.46 -1.56
C LEU A 138 -18.33 20.68 -2.04
N LEU A 139 -18.12 19.56 -2.74
CA LEU A 139 -19.21 18.70 -3.21
C LEU A 139 -20.00 18.10 -2.04
N TYR A 140 -19.33 17.54 -1.03
CA TYR A 140 -19.99 16.95 0.14
C TYR A 140 -20.69 17.98 1.04
N ASN A 141 -20.20 19.23 1.06
CA ASN A 141 -20.83 20.33 1.80
C ASN A 141 -21.89 21.09 0.98
N ASN A 142 -22.27 20.61 -0.21
CA ASN A 142 -23.23 21.25 -1.12
C ASN A 142 -22.88 22.70 -1.51
N GLN A 143 -21.59 23.06 -1.52
CA GLN A 143 -21.10 24.40 -1.89
C GLN A 143 -20.85 24.50 -3.41
N ARG A 144 -21.91 24.32 -4.20
CA ARG A 144 -21.82 24.12 -5.66
C ARG A 144 -21.33 25.34 -6.44
N ASP A 145 -21.61 26.54 -5.96
CA ASP A 145 -21.20 27.78 -6.63
C ASP A 145 -19.69 27.99 -6.68
N LEU A 146 -18.94 27.30 -5.81
CA LEU A 146 -17.48 27.38 -5.71
C LEU A 146 -16.76 26.31 -6.58
N LEU A 147 -17.52 25.42 -7.22
CA LEU A 147 -16.97 24.35 -8.05
C LEU A 147 -16.83 24.79 -9.52
N PRO A 148 -15.86 24.21 -10.26
CA PRO A 148 -15.84 24.36 -11.71
C PRO A 148 -17.09 23.74 -12.33
N ASP A 149 -17.53 24.27 -13.46
CA ASP A 149 -18.82 23.90 -14.07
C ASP A 149 -19.01 22.40 -14.28
N TYR A 150 -17.94 21.68 -14.66
CA TYR A 150 -17.97 20.24 -14.88
C TYR A 150 -18.19 19.40 -13.60
N LEU A 151 -18.13 20.01 -12.42
CA LEU A 151 -18.41 19.36 -11.13
C LEU A 151 -19.73 19.82 -10.49
N LYS A 152 -20.39 20.86 -10.99
CA LYS A 152 -21.56 21.45 -10.31
C LYS A 152 -22.70 20.46 -10.13
N ASP A 153 -22.96 19.64 -11.14
CA ASP A 153 -24.08 18.68 -11.19
C ASP A 153 -23.72 17.28 -10.66
N VAL A 154 -22.55 17.12 -10.04
CA VAL A 154 -22.04 15.82 -9.61
C VAL A 154 -22.55 15.49 -8.21
N GLU A 155 -23.25 14.39 -8.03
CA GLU A 155 -23.57 13.90 -6.69
C GLU A 155 -22.55 12.84 -6.27
N PRO A 156 -21.45 13.19 -5.55
CA PRO A 156 -20.46 12.19 -5.21
C PRO A 156 -21.02 11.28 -4.11
N HIS A 157 -21.16 10.01 -4.43
CA HIS A 157 -21.49 9.00 -3.43
C HIS A 157 -20.22 8.52 -2.74
N HIS A 158 -19.20 8.26 -3.55
CA HIS A 158 -17.91 7.76 -3.14
C HIS A 158 -16.77 8.41 -3.92
N PHE A 159 -15.62 8.49 -3.28
CA PHE A 159 -14.34 8.72 -3.91
C PHE A 159 -13.41 7.53 -3.80
N ARG A 160 -12.59 7.36 -4.84
CA ARG A 160 -11.36 6.56 -4.79
C ARG A 160 -10.18 7.44 -5.17
N PHE A 161 -9.06 7.25 -4.50
CA PHE A 161 -7.79 7.89 -4.81
C PHE A 161 -6.76 6.81 -5.11
N SER A 162 -5.92 7.07 -6.11
CA SER A 162 -4.71 6.27 -6.36
C SER A 162 -3.61 7.22 -6.79
N GLY A 163 -2.45 7.14 -6.16
CA GLY A 163 -1.33 8.01 -6.44
C GLY A 163 0.00 7.29 -6.36
N GLY A 164 0.82 7.50 -7.36
CA GLY A 164 2.21 7.10 -7.37
C GLY A 164 3.08 8.02 -6.51
N VAL A 165 4.04 7.48 -5.78
CA VAL A 165 4.95 8.26 -4.93
C VAL A 165 6.39 7.76 -4.98
N ILE A 166 7.33 8.61 -4.54
CA ILE A 166 8.64 8.15 -4.09
C ILE A 166 8.67 8.32 -2.58
N TRP A 167 8.71 7.19 -1.87
CA TRP A 167 8.88 7.17 -0.43
C TRP A 167 10.23 7.72 -0.01
N LYS A 168 10.29 8.46 1.10
CA LYS A 168 11.54 9.02 1.63
C LYS A 168 12.55 7.91 1.94
N MET A 169 12.09 6.76 2.43
CA MET A 169 12.96 5.58 2.67
C MET A 169 13.61 5.02 1.40
N ASN A 170 12.99 5.23 0.22
CA ASN A 170 13.45 4.71 -1.07
C ASN A 170 14.20 5.76 -1.91
N GLU A 171 14.19 7.03 -1.50
CA GLU A 171 14.71 8.16 -2.28
C GLU A 171 16.18 7.96 -2.69
N GLU A 172 17.07 7.67 -1.75
CA GLU A 172 18.50 7.50 -2.04
C GLU A 172 18.76 6.36 -3.03
N TRP A 173 17.98 5.28 -2.93
CA TRP A 173 18.15 4.13 -3.80
C TRP A 173 17.63 4.44 -5.21
N LYS A 174 16.47 5.10 -5.30
CA LYS A 174 15.86 5.51 -6.58
C LYS A 174 16.76 6.51 -7.32
N ILE A 175 17.37 7.45 -6.59
CA ILE A 175 18.32 8.40 -7.15
C ILE A 175 19.59 7.67 -7.62
N ARG A 176 20.22 6.84 -6.77
CA ARG A 176 21.47 6.15 -7.09
C ARG A 176 21.37 5.23 -8.30
N ASN A 177 20.26 4.53 -8.44
CA ASN A 177 20.09 3.56 -9.52
C ASN A 177 19.45 4.17 -10.78
N GLY A 178 19.14 5.47 -10.78
CA GLY A 178 18.34 6.06 -11.86
C GLY A 178 17.01 5.32 -12.01
N LEU A 179 16.33 5.01 -10.90
CA LEU A 179 15.09 4.23 -10.85
C LEU A 179 13.90 5.07 -10.40
N CYS A 180 13.95 6.39 -10.57
CA CYS A 180 12.80 7.29 -10.52
C CYS A 180 11.72 6.97 -11.60
N ASP A 181 11.83 5.81 -12.26
CA ASP A 181 11.12 5.40 -13.46
C ASP A 181 9.76 4.75 -13.21
N ASN A 182 9.55 4.23 -12.01
CA ASN A 182 8.35 3.47 -11.62
C ASN A 182 7.57 4.18 -10.52
N ILE A 183 7.04 5.37 -10.82
CA ILE A 183 6.13 6.02 -9.86
C ILE A 183 4.71 5.38 -9.93
N ASP A 184 4.39 4.55 -10.93
CA ASP A 184 3.02 4.05 -11.12
C ASP A 184 2.73 2.62 -10.61
N GLY A 185 3.72 1.89 -10.08
CA GLY A 185 3.59 0.44 -9.89
C GLY A 185 4.01 -0.11 -8.53
N ASP A 186 5.16 0.33 -8.03
CA ASP A 186 5.79 -0.29 -6.86
C ASP A 186 5.61 0.53 -5.59
N ASP A 187 5.57 1.84 -5.73
CA ASP A 187 5.44 2.80 -4.64
C ASP A 187 4.15 3.60 -4.84
N THR A 188 3.08 3.24 -4.11
CA THR A 188 1.74 3.78 -4.35
C THR A 188 0.99 4.07 -3.07
N ILE A 189 -0.02 4.91 -3.17
CA ILE A 189 -1.03 5.15 -2.14
C ILE A 189 -2.38 4.96 -2.80
N GLY A 190 -3.27 4.21 -2.18
CA GLY A 190 -4.66 4.16 -2.60
C GLY A 190 -5.59 4.32 -1.41
N VAL A 191 -6.76 4.92 -1.68
CA VAL A 191 -7.81 5.12 -0.69
C VAL A 191 -9.15 4.85 -1.34
N SER A 192 -10.00 4.08 -0.67
CA SER A 192 -11.38 3.84 -1.10
C SER A 192 -12.32 4.27 0.01
N SER A 193 -13.15 5.28 -0.26
CA SER A 193 -14.27 5.61 0.63
C SER A 193 -15.44 4.61 0.50
N ILE A 194 -15.32 3.57 -0.32
CA ILE A 194 -16.31 2.47 -0.32
C ILE A 194 -15.94 1.48 0.77
N GLU A 195 -14.68 1.05 0.79
CA GLU A 195 -14.15 0.09 1.76
C GLU A 195 -13.70 0.79 3.06
N SER A 196 -13.71 2.12 3.09
CA SER A 196 -13.12 2.94 4.17
C SER A 196 -11.69 2.55 4.45
N ASP A 197 -10.94 2.25 3.38
CA ASP A 197 -9.59 1.74 3.46
C ASP A 197 -8.58 2.76 2.92
N MET A 198 -7.36 2.61 3.40
CA MET A 198 -6.19 3.27 2.85
C MET A 198 -5.10 2.23 2.79
N PHE A 199 -4.52 2.07 1.61
CA PHE A 199 -3.38 1.20 1.40
C PHE A 199 -2.18 1.97 0.90
N PHE A 200 -1.02 1.43 1.24
CA PHE A 200 0.27 1.94 0.80
C PHE A 200 1.03 0.77 0.19
N GLY A 201 1.51 0.95 -1.04
CA GLY A 201 2.41 0.05 -1.75
C GLY A 201 3.85 0.51 -1.59
N PHE A 202 4.75 -0.40 -1.23
CA PHE A 202 6.20 -0.14 -1.17
C PHE A 202 6.94 -1.16 -2.02
N GLY A 203 7.83 -0.67 -2.87
CA GLY A 203 8.82 -1.54 -3.47
C GLY A 203 9.96 -1.78 -2.49
N ASN A 204 10.31 -3.04 -2.29
CA ASN A 204 11.47 -3.42 -1.49
C ASN A 204 12.75 -3.24 -2.32
N PHE A 205 13.29 -2.03 -2.31
CA PHE A 205 14.42 -1.68 -3.15
C PHE A 205 15.77 -1.67 -2.42
N GLY A 206 15.78 -1.73 -1.10
CA GLY A 206 17.01 -1.73 -0.28
C GLY A 206 17.60 -3.10 0.01
N GLY A 207 17.32 -4.12 -0.80
CA GLY A 207 17.58 -5.53 -0.47
C GLY A 207 18.93 -5.79 0.19
N ASP A 208 18.91 -6.35 1.41
CA ASP A 208 19.67 -7.57 1.78
C ASP A 208 19.30 -8.11 3.19
N SER A 209 18.01 -8.30 3.46
CA SER A 209 17.62 -9.33 4.40
C SER A 209 16.48 -10.09 3.76
N SER A 210 16.53 -11.42 3.85
CA SER A 210 15.37 -12.29 3.60
C SER A 210 14.14 -11.91 4.44
N ASP A 211 14.31 -10.92 5.33
CA ASP A 211 13.32 -10.48 6.27
C ASP A 211 13.24 -8.95 6.40
N ILE A 212 12.17 -8.38 5.88
CA ILE A 212 11.90 -6.94 5.96
C ILE A 212 11.53 -6.48 7.37
N PHE A 213 10.97 -7.35 8.21
CA PHE A 213 10.38 -6.98 9.50
C PHE A 213 11.44 -6.66 10.55
N THR A 214 12.70 -6.98 10.28
CA THR A 214 13.88 -6.55 11.06
C THR A 214 14.51 -5.26 10.54
N SER A 215 14.11 -4.76 9.37
CA SER A 215 14.74 -3.59 8.75
C SER A 215 14.36 -2.31 9.51
N PRO A 216 15.33 -1.61 10.12
CA PRO A 216 15.05 -0.34 10.82
C PRO A 216 14.48 0.69 9.85
N ARG A 217 14.98 0.72 8.60
CA ARG A 217 14.48 1.63 7.56
C ARG A 217 12.99 1.43 7.27
N TYR A 218 12.53 0.18 7.25
CA TYR A 218 11.13 -0.15 7.02
C TYR A 218 10.27 0.22 8.24
N LEU A 219 10.67 -0.24 9.43
CA LEU A 219 9.93 0.02 10.66
C LEU A 219 9.86 1.52 11.00
N ASP A 220 10.95 2.26 10.84
CA ASP A 220 10.98 3.72 11.04
C ASP A 220 10.02 4.42 10.07
N HIS A 221 9.91 3.93 8.85
CA HIS A 221 8.98 4.47 7.87
C HIS A 221 7.52 4.21 8.26
N LEU A 222 7.18 2.99 8.69
CA LEU A 222 5.86 2.65 9.24
C LEU A 222 5.50 3.53 10.45
N ASN A 223 6.47 3.70 11.35
CA ASN A 223 6.30 4.52 12.55
C ASN A 223 6.14 6.00 12.22
N ALA A 224 6.83 6.50 11.18
CA ALA A 224 6.67 7.87 10.72
C ALA A 224 5.27 8.10 10.10
N ILE A 225 4.77 7.16 9.29
CA ILE A 225 3.40 7.21 8.75
C ILE A 225 2.38 7.18 9.91
N THR A 226 2.58 6.29 10.89
CA THR A 226 1.74 6.22 12.10
C THR A 226 1.74 7.55 12.85
N GLY A 227 2.89 8.19 13.02
CA GLY A 227 2.99 9.51 13.64
C GLY A 227 2.17 10.58 12.92
N VAL A 228 2.22 10.61 11.58
CA VAL A 228 1.42 11.54 10.77
C VAL A 228 -0.09 11.29 10.94
N ILE A 229 -0.49 10.02 10.98
CA ILE A 229 -1.90 9.65 11.17
C ILE A 229 -2.39 10.00 12.58
N ASP A 230 -1.53 9.84 13.60
CA ASP A 230 -1.83 10.18 14.99
C ASP A 230 -2.08 11.68 15.20
N GLU A 231 -1.51 12.55 14.38
CA GLU A 231 -1.82 13.99 14.42
C GLU A 231 -3.28 14.29 14.04
N ILE A 232 -3.92 13.41 13.27
CA ILE A 232 -5.30 13.56 12.77
C ILE A 232 -6.29 12.84 13.69
N ALA A 233 -5.96 11.59 14.03
CA ALA A 233 -6.82 10.70 14.79
C ALA A 233 -5.99 9.99 15.87
N PRO A 234 -5.62 10.71 16.95
CA PRO A 234 -4.69 10.22 17.96
C PRO A 234 -5.13 8.87 18.52
N GLY A 235 -4.22 7.91 18.53
CA GLY A 235 -4.48 6.63 19.17
C GLY A 235 -5.21 5.63 18.27
N LYS A 236 -6.02 6.08 17.32
CA LYS A 236 -7.00 5.22 16.64
C LYS A 236 -6.40 4.26 15.63
N PHE A 237 -5.30 4.65 15.00
CA PHE A 237 -4.81 4.01 13.79
C PHE A 237 -3.33 3.68 13.85
N ILE A 238 -2.89 2.59 13.22
CA ILE A 238 -1.48 2.26 13.07
C ILE A 238 -1.21 1.82 11.63
N ALA A 239 -0.08 2.26 11.07
CA ALA A 239 0.41 1.76 9.80
C ALA A 239 1.25 0.50 10.05
N GLY A 240 0.84 -0.62 9.47
CA GLY A 240 1.60 -1.86 9.48
C GLY A 240 1.28 -2.76 8.28
N PRO A 241 2.06 -3.83 8.06
CA PRO A 241 1.82 -4.80 6.99
C PRO A 241 0.41 -5.39 7.06
N GLU A 242 -0.09 -5.92 5.94
CA GLU A 242 -1.42 -6.53 5.86
C GLU A 242 -1.63 -7.65 6.88
N GLU A 243 -0.57 -8.40 7.19
CA GLU A 243 -0.53 -9.48 8.17
C GLU A 243 -0.14 -8.98 9.59
N LEU A 244 -0.35 -7.70 9.92
CA LEU A 244 0.10 -7.12 11.19
C LEU A 244 -0.43 -7.89 12.41
N ALA A 245 -1.69 -8.35 12.37
CA ALA A 245 -2.28 -9.08 13.49
C ALA A 245 -1.52 -10.37 13.78
N GLU A 246 -1.30 -11.17 12.74
CA GLU A 246 -0.55 -12.43 12.82
C GLU A 246 0.92 -12.17 13.19
N LEU A 247 1.57 -11.16 12.60
CA LEU A 247 2.96 -10.82 12.92
C LEU A 247 3.13 -10.43 14.40
N LEU A 248 2.12 -9.83 15.03
CA LEU A 248 2.12 -9.54 16.46
C LEU A 248 1.83 -10.81 17.30
N GLU A 249 0.89 -11.65 16.87
CA GLU A 249 0.52 -12.90 17.54
C GLU A 249 1.71 -13.88 17.61
N PHE A 250 2.42 -14.03 16.48
CA PHE A 250 3.62 -14.86 16.39
C PHE A 250 4.86 -14.17 16.98
N GLU A 251 4.74 -12.96 17.53
CA GLU A 251 5.85 -12.17 18.07
C GLU A 251 7.01 -11.95 17.08
N VAL A 252 6.71 -11.91 15.77
CA VAL A 252 7.65 -11.47 14.71
C VAL A 252 7.82 -9.96 14.79
N LEU A 253 6.73 -9.24 15.07
CA LEU A 253 6.74 -7.83 15.41
C LEU A 253 6.24 -7.66 16.85
N LYS A 254 6.65 -6.57 17.50
CA LYS A 254 6.14 -6.16 18.82
C LYS A 254 5.78 -4.68 18.81
N LYS A 255 4.91 -4.30 19.74
CA LYS A 255 4.56 -2.89 19.99
C LYS A 255 5.29 -2.40 21.25
N ILE A 256 6.06 -1.32 21.13
CA ILE A 256 6.56 -0.55 22.26
C ILE A 256 5.81 0.77 22.27
N GLY A 257 4.80 0.87 23.13
CA GLY A 257 3.80 1.93 23.02
C GLY A 257 3.08 1.85 21.68
N ARG A 258 3.18 2.91 20.87
CA ARG A 258 2.60 2.98 19.51
C ARG A 258 3.59 2.62 18.39
N LYS A 259 4.86 2.37 18.72
CA LYS A 259 5.88 2.04 17.73
C LYS A 259 5.89 0.55 17.45
N LEU A 260 5.92 0.19 16.18
CA LEU A 260 6.27 -1.15 15.73
C LEU A 260 7.79 -1.32 15.79
N VAL A 261 8.21 -2.40 16.41
CA VAL A 261 9.60 -2.86 16.50
C VAL A 261 9.68 -4.33 16.11
N ALA A 262 10.87 -4.80 15.73
CA ALA A 262 11.11 -6.22 15.54
C ALA A 262 10.85 -7.00 16.84
N GLY A 263 10.49 -8.27 16.68
CA GLY A 263 10.36 -9.23 17.77
C GLY A 263 11.68 -9.47 18.52
N ASP A 264 11.62 -10.37 19.49
CA ASP A 264 12.79 -10.76 20.27
C ASP A 264 13.80 -11.46 19.36
N GLU A 265 15.03 -10.93 19.27
CA GLU A 265 16.08 -11.41 18.37
C GLU A 265 16.42 -12.89 18.58
N GLU A 266 16.37 -13.39 19.82
CA GLU A 266 16.70 -14.79 20.12
C GLU A 266 15.66 -15.77 19.58
N LYS A 267 14.39 -15.36 19.58
CA LYS A 267 13.24 -16.18 19.12
C LYS A 267 12.77 -15.83 17.72
N TYR A 268 13.32 -14.77 17.15
CA TYR A 268 12.82 -14.14 15.94
C TYR A 268 12.70 -15.12 14.77
N LYS A 269 13.76 -15.90 14.51
CA LYS A 269 13.77 -16.87 13.40
C LYS A 269 12.75 -17.99 13.57
N GLU A 270 12.58 -18.48 14.80
CA GLU A 270 11.59 -19.51 15.11
C GLU A 270 10.17 -18.97 14.93
N ASN A 271 9.92 -17.76 15.43
CA ASN A 271 8.65 -17.06 15.29
C ASN A 271 8.31 -16.77 13.83
N LEU A 272 9.28 -16.31 13.04
CA LEU A 272 9.11 -16.10 11.61
C LEU A 272 8.79 -17.42 10.89
N GLU A 273 9.52 -18.50 11.15
CA GLU A 273 9.26 -19.79 10.53
C GLU A 273 7.85 -20.31 10.87
N ARG A 274 7.41 -20.12 12.13
CA ARG A 274 6.05 -20.46 12.55
C ARG A 274 5.00 -19.63 11.82
N PHE A 275 5.20 -18.32 11.69
CA PHE A 275 4.33 -17.42 10.94
C PHE A 275 4.26 -17.79 9.44
N GLU A 276 5.41 -18.06 8.80
CA GLU A 276 5.47 -18.47 7.39
C GLU A 276 4.77 -19.81 7.17
N THR A 277 4.97 -20.77 8.07
CA THR A 277 4.30 -22.08 8.01
C THR A 277 2.78 -21.93 8.16
N TYR A 278 2.34 -21.11 9.12
CA TYR A 278 0.93 -20.83 9.33
C TYR A 278 0.30 -20.19 8.08
N THR A 279 0.92 -19.13 7.56
CA THR A 279 0.44 -18.42 6.36
C THR A 279 0.39 -19.33 5.14
N PHE A 280 1.39 -20.20 4.97
CA PHE A 280 1.40 -21.20 3.91
C PHE A 280 0.24 -22.19 4.05
N ALA A 281 0.03 -22.74 5.26
CA ALA A 281 -1.01 -23.71 5.54
C ALA A 281 -2.41 -23.15 5.26
N ARG A 282 -2.69 -21.92 5.71
CA ARG A 282 -3.95 -21.20 5.48
C ARG A 282 -4.28 -21.01 3.99
N GLY A 283 -3.25 -20.88 3.16
CA GLY A 283 -3.39 -20.69 1.71
C GLY A 283 -3.65 -21.97 0.92
N LEU A 284 -3.63 -23.15 1.56
CA LEU A 284 -3.81 -24.43 0.88
C LEU A 284 -5.26 -24.72 0.54
N ASP A 285 -5.50 -25.27 -0.64
CA ASP A 285 -6.78 -25.90 -0.96
C ASP A 285 -6.91 -27.30 -0.30
N LYS A 286 -8.14 -27.83 -0.25
CA LYS A 286 -8.44 -29.14 0.36
C LYS A 286 -7.63 -30.30 -0.26
N GLN A 287 -7.27 -30.20 -1.53
CA GLN A 287 -6.50 -31.25 -2.21
C GLN A 287 -5.04 -31.23 -1.75
N SER A 288 -4.47 -30.03 -1.63
CA SER A 288 -3.13 -29.77 -1.14
C SER A 288 -3.01 -30.11 0.35
N GLU A 289 -4.00 -29.74 1.17
CA GLU A 289 -4.08 -30.19 2.57
C GLU A 289 -3.99 -31.72 2.69
N LYS A 290 -4.79 -32.44 1.88
CA LYS A 290 -4.80 -33.91 1.88
C LYS A 290 -3.46 -34.49 1.44
N PHE A 291 -2.78 -33.84 0.48
CA PHE A 291 -1.45 -34.23 0.06
C PHE A 291 -0.43 -34.15 1.22
N PHE A 292 -0.38 -33.01 1.93
CA PHE A 292 0.53 -32.82 3.06
C PHE A 292 0.24 -33.78 4.21
N LYS A 293 -1.05 -33.97 4.57
CA LYS A 293 -1.47 -34.93 5.60
C LYS A 293 -1.08 -36.36 5.26
N ASN A 294 -1.31 -36.79 4.01
CA ASN A 294 -0.92 -38.13 3.56
C ASN A 294 0.61 -38.32 3.57
N LYS A 295 1.37 -37.32 3.09
CA LYS A 295 2.83 -37.37 3.10
C LYS A 295 3.40 -37.48 4.51
N TYR A 296 2.90 -36.66 5.44
CA TYR A 296 3.25 -36.75 6.86
C TYR A 296 2.96 -38.15 7.42
N GLN A 297 1.75 -38.66 7.22
CA GLN A 297 1.32 -39.96 7.76
C GLN A 297 2.18 -41.12 7.23
N VAL A 298 2.47 -41.15 5.92
CA VAL A 298 3.31 -42.20 5.30
C VAL A 298 4.73 -42.19 5.86
N LEU A 299 5.34 -41.01 6.01
CA LEU A 299 6.70 -40.89 6.53
C LEU A 299 6.77 -41.20 8.03
N LYS A 300 5.74 -40.78 8.80
CA LYS A 300 5.61 -41.08 10.23
C LYS A 300 5.49 -42.58 10.47
N GLU A 301 4.60 -43.27 9.76
CA GLU A 301 4.44 -44.72 9.88
C GLU A 301 5.72 -45.48 9.50
N LYS A 302 6.45 -44.99 8.48
CA LYS A 302 7.75 -45.55 8.08
C LYS A 302 8.78 -45.43 9.20
N ALA A 303 8.87 -44.27 9.85
CA ALA A 303 9.74 -44.05 11.00
C ALA A 303 9.35 -44.91 12.22
N GLU A 304 8.05 -45.02 12.52
CA GLU A 304 7.51 -45.82 13.63
C GLU A 304 7.76 -47.33 13.45
N ARG A 305 7.80 -47.82 12.20
CA ARG A 305 8.24 -49.20 11.87
C ARG A 305 9.75 -49.42 12.02
N GLY A 306 10.52 -48.39 12.37
CA GLY A 306 11.98 -48.44 12.51
C GLY A 306 12.73 -48.45 11.18
N GLU A 307 12.07 -48.12 10.06
CA GLU A 307 12.74 -48.01 8.77
C GLU A 307 13.63 -46.76 8.74
N LYS A 308 14.85 -46.89 8.21
CA LYS A 308 15.78 -45.76 8.13
C LYS A 308 15.32 -44.78 7.05
N LEU A 309 14.84 -43.62 7.47
CA LEU A 309 14.55 -42.50 6.58
C LEU A 309 15.84 -41.92 6.01
N THR A 310 15.83 -41.57 4.73
CA THR A 310 16.86 -40.74 4.11
C THR A 310 16.87 -39.33 4.73
N TRP A 311 17.94 -38.57 4.49
CA TRP A 311 18.00 -37.18 4.96
C TRP A 311 16.85 -36.32 4.39
N MET A 312 16.53 -36.49 3.10
CA MET A 312 15.38 -35.81 2.46
C MET A 312 14.05 -36.21 3.09
N GLU A 313 13.83 -37.49 3.36
CA GLU A 313 12.59 -37.95 4.01
C GLU A 313 12.46 -37.43 5.44
N ASN A 314 13.56 -37.28 6.19
CA ASN A 314 13.53 -36.64 7.51
C ASN A 314 13.19 -35.15 7.43
N LEU A 315 13.72 -34.45 6.42
CA LEU A 315 13.39 -33.04 6.17
C LEU A 315 11.91 -32.88 5.80
N GLU A 316 11.41 -33.71 4.89
CA GLU A 316 9.99 -33.73 4.50
C GLU A 316 9.08 -34.09 5.69
N LEU A 317 9.45 -35.08 6.51
CA LEU A 317 8.69 -35.45 7.70
C LEU A 317 8.55 -34.26 8.66
N THR A 318 9.66 -33.57 8.93
CA THR A 318 9.69 -32.41 9.85
C THR A 318 8.88 -31.24 9.31
N GLN A 319 9.03 -30.91 8.02
CA GLN A 319 8.29 -29.81 7.39
C GLN A 319 6.78 -30.11 7.32
N ASN A 320 6.41 -31.32 6.89
CA ASN A 320 5.02 -31.72 6.80
C ASN A 320 4.36 -31.82 8.17
N GLU A 321 5.09 -32.21 9.23
CA GLU A 321 4.59 -32.17 10.60
C GLU A 321 4.19 -30.75 11.01
N LYS A 322 5.06 -29.76 10.75
CA LYS A 322 4.77 -28.35 11.07
C LYS A 322 3.53 -27.85 10.32
N ILE A 323 3.39 -28.17 9.02
CA ILE A 323 2.23 -27.80 8.20
C ILE A 323 0.96 -28.48 8.71
N VAL A 324 0.99 -29.78 9.02
CA VAL A 324 -0.19 -30.51 9.51
C VAL A 324 -0.66 -29.96 10.85
N LYS A 325 0.26 -29.67 11.78
CA LYS A 325 -0.10 -29.02 13.06
C LYS A 325 -0.72 -27.65 12.85
N ALA A 326 -0.20 -26.84 11.92
CA ALA A 326 -0.80 -25.55 11.59
C ALA A 326 -2.23 -25.69 11.03
N LEU A 327 -2.47 -26.66 10.14
CA LEU A 327 -3.79 -26.97 9.58
C LEU A 327 -4.81 -27.49 10.62
N GLU A 328 -4.33 -28.12 11.69
CA GLU A 328 -5.17 -28.62 12.79
C GLU A 328 -5.59 -27.48 13.72
N ASN A 329 -4.66 -26.58 14.04
CA ASN A 329 -4.93 -25.42 14.89
C ASN A 329 -5.97 -24.45 14.29
N GLU A 330 -6.03 -24.27 12.95
CA GLU A 330 -7.05 -23.43 12.29
C GLU A 330 -8.48 -23.95 12.43
N ARG A 331 -8.69 -25.22 12.77
CA ARG A 331 -10.04 -25.80 12.89
C ARG A 331 -10.65 -25.63 14.28
N ASP A 332 -9.83 -25.30 15.28
CA ASP A 332 -10.21 -25.17 16.68
C ASP A 332 -10.38 -23.70 17.13
N SER A 333 -9.99 -22.74 16.29
CA SER A 333 -10.16 -21.28 16.43
C SER A 333 -11.29 -20.76 15.56
#